data_AF-A0A836SD79-F1
#
_entry.id   AF-A0A836SD79-F1
#
_cell.length_a   1.000
_cell.length_b   1.000
_cell.length_c   1.000
_cell.angle_alpha   90.00
_cell.angle_beta   90.00
_cell.angle_gamma   90.00
#
_symmetry.space_group_name_H-M   'P 1'
#
loop_
_entity.id
_entity.type
_entity.pdbx_description
1 polymer ?
#
loop_
_entity_poly.entity_id
_entity_poly.type
_entity_poly.pdbx_seq_one_letter_code
_entity_poly.pdbx_strand_id
1 'polypeptide(L)'
;MIRDQYPFPLAPQSQKWFLKLLGFEALREHTIELMQGLQQQNEIWIYTSSMRDLFYLRLLFRWQGIFLGGVVNLTVHEQHVKMRCTKYPPAFGIDLLIDDARGVEIEGRKYDFNVLRVAPDDEDWYVKVMAKINVH
;
A
#
# COMPACT_ATOMS: atom_id res chain seq x y z
N MET A 1 5.31 0.39 -2.84
CA MET A 1 5.58 -0.82 -2.01
C MET A 1 6.11 -1.97 -2.85
N ILE A 2 5.42 -2.38 -3.92
CA ILE A 2 5.95 -3.33 -4.91
C ILE A 2 6.60 -2.52 -6.03
N ARG A 3 7.72 -3.00 -6.59
CA ARG A 3 8.41 -2.28 -7.66
C ARG A 3 7.52 -2.24 -8.90
N ASP A 4 7.45 -1.07 -9.52
CA ASP A 4 6.75 -0.87 -10.79
C ASP A 4 7.56 0.12 -11.63
N GLN A 5 7.54 1.40 -11.26
CA GLN A 5 8.15 2.49 -12.04
C GLN A 5 9.50 2.97 -11.48
N TYR A 6 9.72 2.84 -10.17
CA TYR A 6 10.89 3.41 -9.49
C TYR A 6 11.72 2.34 -8.81
N PRO A 7 13.07 2.41 -8.90
CA PRO A 7 13.94 1.61 -8.06
C PRO A 7 13.87 2.12 -6.61
N PHE A 8 13.86 1.20 -5.66
CA PHE A 8 14.00 1.46 -4.23
C PHE A 8 14.60 0.21 -3.56
N PRO A 9 15.26 0.34 -2.42
CA PRO A 9 15.79 -0.82 -1.69
C PRO A 9 14.66 -1.78 -1.31
N LEU A 10 14.97 -3.07 -1.27
CA LEU A 10 14.00 -4.14 -1.03
C LEU A 10 14.22 -4.74 0.36
N ALA A 11 13.14 -5.09 1.05
CA ALA A 11 13.20 -5.74 2.33
C ALA A 11 13.85 -7.13 2.17
N PRO A 12 14.97 -7.43 2.86
CA PRO A 12 15.68 -8.71 2.72
C PRO A 12 14.79 -9.94 2.96
N GLN A 13 13.82 -9.83 3.88
CA GLN A 13 12.86 -10.90 4.18
C GLN A 13 11.99 -11.29 2.97
N SER A 14 11.65 -10.33 2.12
CA SER A 14 10.85 -10.56 0.90
C SER A 14 11.68 -11.09 -0.28
N GLN A 15 13.01 -11.08 -0.17
CA GLN A 15 13.94 -11.51 -1.22
C GLN A 15 14.41 -12.96 -1.06
N LYS A 16 13.88 -13.70 -0.07
CA LYS A 16 14.24 -15.11 0.13
C LYS A 16 13.98 -15.90 -1.15
N TRP A 17 14.94 -16.73 -1.53
CA TRP A 17 14.94 -17.45 -2.81
C TRP A 17 13.67 -18.27 -3.06
N PHE A 18 13.10 -18.88 -2.01
CA PHE A 18 11.88 -19.68 -2.14
C PHE A 18 10.64 -18.83 -2.41
N LEU A 19 10.58 -17.59 -1.90
CA LEU A 19 9.48 -16.66 -2.23
C LEU A 19 9.56 -16.25 -3.70
N LYS A 20 10.78 -16.01 -4.19
CA LYS A 20 11.02 -15.76 -5.61
C LYS A 20 10.64 -16.96 -6.48
N LEU A 21 10.92 -18.18 -6.03
CA LEU A 21 10.51 -19.41 -6.72
C LEU A 21 8.98 -19.55 -6.82
N LEU A 22 8.25 -19.08 -5.79
CA LEU A 22 6.78 -19.00 -5.79
C LEU A 22 6.22 -17.83 -6.61
N GLY A 23 7.08 -17.03 -7.26
CA GLY A 23 6.67 -15.87 -8.06
C GLY A 23 6.27 -14.64 -7.25
N PHE A 24 6.61 -14.59 -5.96
CA PHE A 24 6.33 -13.42 -5.14
C PHE A 24 7.30 -12.27 -5.44
N GLU A 25 6.72 -11.09 -5.62
CA GLU A 25 7.46 -9.85 -5.77
C GLU A 25 8.02 -9.41 -4.42
N ALA A 26 9.25 -8.87 -4.44
CA ALA A 26 9.85 -8.31 -3.24
C ALA A 26 9.18 -6.98 -2.87
N LEU A 27 9.11 -6.71 -1.57
CA LEU A 27 8.55 -5.48 -1.01
C LEU A 27 9.65 -4.44 -0.78
N ARG A 28 9.29 -3.14 -0.86
CA ARG A 28 10.15 -2.02 -0.48
C ARG A 28 10.65 -2.21 0.95
N GLU A 29 11.90 -1.85 1.18
CA GLU A 29 12.49 -1.81 2.52
C GLU A 29 11.59 -1.06 3.51
N HIS A 30 11.60 -1.52 4.77
CA HIS A 30 10.72 -1.10 5.87
C HIS A 30 9.22 -1.37 5.71
N THR A 31 8.72 -1.84 4.54
CA THR A 31 7.29 -2.15 4.37
C THR A 31 6.81 -3.20 5.38
N ILE A 32 7.61 -4.27 5.57
CA ILE A 32 7.19 -5.39 6.41
C ILE A 32 7.14 -4.97 7.89
N GLU A 33 8.23 -4.38 8.38
CA GLU A 33 8.34 -3.90 9.76
C GLU A 33 7.24 -2.89 10.09
N LEU A 34 7.01 -1.91 9.20
CA LEU A 34 5.98 -0.90 9.34
C LEU A 34 4.58 -1.53 9.43
N MET A 35 4.21 -2.37 8.47
CA MET A 35 2.87 -2.97 8.43
C MET A 35 2.63 -3.93 9.60
N GLN A 36 3.65 -4.70 10.00
CA GLN A 36 3.54 -5.58 11.16
C GLN A 36 3.40 -4.81 12.48
N GLY A 37 4.04 -3.66 12.61
CA GLY A 37 3.86 -2.76 13.75
C GLY A 37 2.47 -2.13 13.77
N LEU A 38 2.03 -1.58 12.64
CA LEU A 38 0.74 -0.91 12.52
C LEU A 38 -0.45 -1.85 12.66
N GLN A 39 -0.37 -3.10 12.18
CA GLN A 39 -1.49 -4.05 12.24
C GLN A 39 -1.91 -4.44 13.67
N GLN A 40 -1.12 -4.10 14.69
CA GLN A 40 -1.50 -4.33 16.09
C GLN A 40 -2.66 -3.44 16.54
N GLN A 41 -2.85 -2.29 15.88
CA GLN A 41 -3.84 -1.28 16.26
C GLN A 41 -4.68 -0.78 15.09
N ASN A 42 -4.33 -1.15 13.85
CA ASN A 42 -4.94 -0.65 12.63
C ASN A 42 -5.23 -1.80 11.67
N GLU A 43 -6.28 -1.66 10.85
CA GLU A 43 -6.51 -2.56 9.73
C GLU A 43 -5.63 -2.16 8.54
N ILE A 44 -4.88 -3.11 7.98
CA ILE A 44 -4.00 -2.85 6.84
C ILE A 44 -4.68 -3.24 5.53
N TRP A 45 -4.76 -2.29 4.61
CA TRP A 45 -5.33 -2.48 3.28
C TRP A 45 -4.28 -2.27 2.19
N ILE A 46 -4.41 -2.99 1.07
CA ILE A 46 -3.65 -2.69 -0.15
C ILE A 46 -4.60 -2.05 -1.15
N TYR A 47 -4.28 -0.81 -1.54
CA TYR A 47 -4.97 -0.12 -2.63
C TYR A 47 -3.98 0.15 -3.77
N THR A 48 -4.12 -0.59 -4.87
CA THR A 48 -3.24 -0.52 -6.04
C THR A 48 -4.03 -0.22 -7.32
N SER A 49 -3.43 0.55 -8.23
CA SER A 49 -3.95 0.78 -9.59
C SER A 49 -3.53 -0.32 -10.57
N SER A 50 -2.83 -1.36 -10.10
CA SER A 50 -2.50 -2.53 -10.93
C SER A 50 -3.67 -3.52 -10.99
N MET A 51 -3.64 -4.40 -11.99
CA MET A 51 -4.55 -5.54 -12.15
C MET A 51 -4.02 -6.81 -11.46
N ARG A 52 -3.12 -6.68 -10.47
CA ARG A 52 -2.61 -7.82 -9.70
C ARG A 52 -3.78 -8.56 -9.06
N ASP A 53 -3.71 -9.88 -9.11
CA ASP A 53 -4.74 -10.75 -8.57
C ASP A 53 -4.90 -10.56 -7.05
N LEU A 54 -6.14 -10.61 -6.56
CA LEU A 54 -6.45 -10.36 -5.16
C LEU A 54 -5.90 -11.47 -4.26
N PHE A 55 -5.98 -12.73 -4.70
CA PHE A 55 -5.44 -13.86 -3.96
C PHE A 55 -3.91 -13.82 -3.92
N TYR A 56 -3.28 -13.46 -5.05
CA TYR A 56 -1.84 -13.21 -5.12
C TYR A 56 -1.39 -12.16 -4.09
N LEU A 57 -2.04 -10.99 -4.06
CA LEU A 57 -1.69 -9.93 -3.10
C LEU A 57 -1.88 -10.40 -1.65
N ARG A 58 -3.01 -11.06 -1.36
CA ARG A 58 -3.23 -11.62 -0.01
C ARG A 58 -2.14 -12.61 0.38
N LEU A 59 -1.75 -13.52 -0.52
CA LEU A 59 -0.75 -14.53 -0.25
C LEU A 59 0.64 -13.91 -0.09
N LEU A 60 1.02 -12.97 -0.96
CA LEU A 60 2.28 -12.22 -0.89
C LEU A 60 2.49 -11.61 0.49
N PHE A 61 1.51 -10.84 0.98
CA PHE A 61 1.58 -10.20 2.29
C PHE A 61 1.47 -11.19 3.45
N ARG A 62 0.66 -12.25 3.30
CA ARG A 62 0.52 -13.31 4.31
C ARG A 62 1.84 -14.04 4.57
N TRP A 63 2.63 -14.29 3.54
CA TRP A 63 3.97 -14.89 3.68
C TRP A 63 4.96 -13.99 4.42
N GLN A 64 4.69 -12.69 4.49
CA GLN A 64 5.44 -11.73 5.31
C GLN A 64 4.82 -11.53 6.69
N GLY A 65 3.82 -12.33 7.11
CA GLY A 65 3.15 -12.18 8.40
C GLY A 65 2.22 -10.96 8.50
N ILE A 66 1.78 -10.41 7.37
CA ILE A 66 0.87 -9.26 7.29
C ILE A 66 -0.51 -9.75 6.89
N PHE A 67 -1.51 -9.48 7.72
CA PHE A 67 -2.88 -9.92 7.51
C PHE A 67 -3.71 -8.74 6.98
N LEU A 68 -3.98 -8.76 5.67
CA LEU A 68 -4.72 -7.69 5.02
C LEU A 68 -6.22 -7.76 5.35
N GLY A 69 -6.77 -6.65 5.85
CA GLY A 69 -8.21 -6.45 5.99
C GLY A 69 -8.91 -6.49 4.63
N GLY A 70 -8.35 -5.74 3.68
CA GLY A 70 -8.86 -5.73 2.31
C GLY A 70 -7.81 -5.44 1.25
N VAL A 71 -8.20 -5.70 0.01
CA VAL A 71 -7.41 -5.41 -1.20
C VAL A 71 -8.33 -4.77 -2.22
N VAL A 72 -7.95 -3.58 -2.67
CA VAL A 72 -8.59 -2.84 -3.75
C VAL A 72 -7.58 -2.75 -4.90
N ASN A 73 -7.76 -3.56 -5.92
CA ASN A 73 -7.05 -3.43 -7.19
C ASN A 73 -7.87 -2.60 -8.18
N LEU A 74 -7.37 -2.39 -9.40
CA LEU A 74 -8.08 -1.59 -10.41
C LEU A 74 -9.47 -2.16 -10.73
N THR A 75 -9.63 -3.48 -10.87
CA THR A 75 -10.93 -4.11 -11.10
C THR A 75 -11.94 -3.81 -10.00
N VAL A 76 -11.54 -3.99 -8.73
CA VAL A 76 -12.41 -3.71 -7.57
C VAL A 76 -12.79 -2.23 -7.53
N HIS A 77 -11.84 -1.35 -7.82
CA HIS A 77 -12.07 0.08 -7.89
C HIS A 77 -13.12 0.45 -8.95
N GLU A 78 -12.94 0.01 -10.19
CA GLU A 78 -13.86 0.33 -11.29
C GLU A 78 -15.30 -0.20 -11.06
N GLN A 79 -15.41 -1.33 -10.35
CA GLN A 79 -16.70 -1.88 -9.97
C GLN A 79 -17.44 -1.02 -8.94
N HIS A 80 -16.74 -0.53 -7.91
CA HIS A 80 -17.35 0.12 -6.75
C HIS A 80 -17.36 1.66 -6.82
N VAL A 81 -16.35 2.27 -7.43
CA VAL A 81 -16.18 3.72 -7.48
C VAL A 81 -16.74 4.28 -8.78
N LYS A 82 -17.78 5.09 -8.69
CA LYS A 82 -18.45 5.70 -9.87
C LYS A 82 -17.93 7.09 -10.22
N MET A 83 -17.19 7.72 -9.32
CA MET A 83 -16.57 9.02 -9.57
C MET A 83 -15.28 8.87 -10.38
N ARG A 84 -14.97 9.89 -11.18
CA ARG A 84 -13.69 9.96 -11.91
C ARG A 84 -12.57 10.35 -10.95
N CYS A 85 -11.92 9.35 -10.38
CA CYS A 85 -10.83 9.47 -9.43
C CYS A 85 -9.87 8.29 -9.63
N THR A 86 -8.58 8.47 -9.40
CA THR A 86 -7.57 7.42 -9.50
C THR A 86 -7.69 6.41 -8.35
N LYS A 87 -7.92 6.92 -7.13
CA LYS A 87 -8.21 6.12 -5.93
C LYS A 87 -9.20 6.88 -5.05
N TYR A 88 -10.15 6.17 -4.45
CA TYR A 88 -11.13 6.76 -3.54
C TYR A 88 -11.31 5.91 -2.28
N PRO A 89 -10.38 6.04 -1.30
CA PRO A 89 -10.39 5.31 -0.03
C PRO A 89 -11.72 5.34 0.74
N PRO A 90 -12.48 6.46 0.77
CA PRO A 90 -13.74 6.52 1.50
C PRO A 90 -14.80 5.51 1.04
N ALA A 91 -14.80 5.09 -0.22
CA ALA A 91 -15.73 4.06 -0.72
C ALA A 91 -15.49 2.67 -0.08
N PHE A 92 -14.36 2.48 0.60
CA PHE A 92 -13.97 1.23 1.24
C PHE A 92 -13.77 1.38 2.76
N GLY A 93 -14.12 2.54 3.34
CA GLY A 93 -13.92 2.81 4.76
C GLY A 93 -12.45 2.95 5.17
N ILE A 94 -11.55 3.32 4.25
CA ILE A 94 -10.13 3.51 4.54
C ILE A 94 -9.89 4.97 4.96
N ASP A 95 -9.42 5.16 6.20
CA ASP A 95 -9.28 6.49 6.81
C ASP A 95 -8.08 7.30 6.30
N LEU A 96 -6.99 6.62 5.94
CA LEU A 96 -5.73 7.23 5.48
C LEU A 96 -5.13 6.41 4.34
N LEU A 97 -4.89 7.04 3.21
CA LEU A 97 -4.15 6.46 2.10
C LEU A 97 -2.68 6.90 2.12
N ILE A 98 -1.77 5.94 2.02
CA ILE A 98 -0.34 6.19 1.78
C ILE A 98 -0.06 5.91 0.30
N ASP A 99 0.40 6.92 -0.44
CA ASP A 99 0.59 6.82 -1.90
C ASP A 99 1.80 7.66 -2.35
N ASP A 100 2.38 7.36 -3.50
CA ASP A 100 3.48 8.13 -4.09
C ASP A 100 3.02 9.13 -5.16
N ALA A 101 1.86 8.90 -5.76
CA ALA A 101 1.35 9.69 -6.87
C ALA A 101 0.87 11.07 -6.43
N ARG A 102 1.48 12.12 -7.02
CA ARG A 102 1.01 13.51 -6.85
C ARG A 102 -0.45 13.70 -7.28
N GLY A 103 -0.89 12.99 -8.31
CA GLY A 103 -2.28 13.04 -8.78
C GLY A 103 -3.28 12.61 -7.69
N VAL A 104 -2.96 11.53 -6.96
CA VAL A 104 -3.79 11.02 -5.86
C VAL A 104 -3.86 12.02 -4.71
N GLU A 105 -2.76 12.71 -4.39
CA GLU A 105 -2.76 13.77 -3.37
C GLU A 105 -3.63 14.98 -3.77
N ILE A 106 -3.60 15.38 -5.05
CA ILE A 106 -4.49 16.43 -5.58
C ILE A 106 -5.95 16.00 -5.51
N GLU A 107 -6.24 14.75 -5.87
CA GLU A 107 -7.59 14.18 -5.75
C GLU A 107 -8.05 14.10 -4.29
N GLY A 108 -7.16 13.76 -3.35
CA GLY A 108 -7.43 13.77 -1.91
C GLY A 108 -7.91 15.11 -1.40
N ARG A 109 -7.25 16.20 -1.82
CA ARG A 109 -7.70 17.57 -1.52
C ARG A 109 -9.02 17.93 -2.21
N LYS A 110 -9.21 17.46 -3.44
CA LYS A 110 -10.42 17.76 -4.24
C LYS A 110 -11.66 17.07 -3.70
N TYR A 111 -11.52 15.83 -3.24
CA TYR A 111 -12.61 14.95 -2.83
C TYR A 111 -12.62 14.67 -1.32
N ASP A 112 -11.87 15.45 -0.55
CA ASP A 112 -11.84 15.46 0.91
C ASP A 112 -11.55 14.09 1.55
N PHE A 113 -10.44 13.47 1.15
CA PHE A 113 -9.92 12.27 1.82
C PHE A 113 -8.44 12.39 2.18
N ASN A 114 -8.06 11.75 3.29
CA ASN A 114 -6.71 11.87 3.81
C ASN A 114 -5.72 11.06 2.98
N VAL A 115 -4.68 11.74 2.51
CA VAL A 115 -3.54 11.13 1.82
C VAL A 115 -2.26 11.59 2.49
N LEU A 116 -1.37 10.66 2.81
CA LEU A 116 0.04 10.97 3.03
C LEU A 116 0.81 10.59 1.77
N ARG A 117 1.30 11.61 1.06
CA ARG A 117 2.18 11.39 -0.09
C ARG A 117 3.59 11.05 0.39
N VAL A 118 4.14 9.92 -0.04
CA VAL A 118 5.53 9.52 0.21
C VAL A 118 6.30 9.39 -1.10
N ALA A 119 7.45 10.03 -1.22
CA ALA A 119 8.20 9.95 -2.47
C ALA A 119 8.81 8.54 -2.66
N PRO A 120 8.94 8.04 -3.90
CA PRO A 120 9.56 6.73 -4.15
C PRO A 120 11.03 6.64 -3.71
N ASP A 121 11.74 7.76 -3.75
CA ASP A 121 13.16 7.95 -3.42
C ASP A 121 13.40 8.38 -1.96
N ASP A 122 12.33 8.55 -1.18
CA ASP A 122 12.41 8.92 0.23
C ASP A 122 12.78 7.70 1.09
N GLU A 123 14.02 7.59 1.54
CA GLU A 123 14.47 6.47 2.37
C GLU A 123 13.76 6.44 3.75
N ASP A 124 13.41 7.62 4.27
CA ASP A 124 12.74 7.80 5.58
C ASP A 124 11.21 7.82 5.49
N TRP A 125 10.63 7.35 4.38
CA TRP A 125 9.18 7.35 4.15
C TRP A 125 8.38 6.70 5.29
N TYR A 126 8.92 5.62 5.87
CA TYR A 126 8.27 4.85 6.93
C TYR A 126 8.18 5.65 8.24
N VAL A 127 9.16 6.48 8.55
CA VAL A 127 9.15 7.39 9.70
C VAL A 127 8.04 8.42 9.55
N LYS A 128 7.85 8.96 8.34
CA LYS A 128 6.76 9.91 8.04
C LYS A 128 5.38 9.27 8.20
N VAL A 129 5.24 8.01 7.78
CA VAL A 129 4.00 7.24 7.99
C VAL A 129 3.73 7.06 9.48
N MET A 130 4.73 6.61 10.25
CA MET A 130 4.60 6.45 11.71
C MET A 130 4.24 7.76 12.41
N ALA A 131 4.93 8.85 12.06
CA ALA A 131 4.64 10.18 12.60
C ALA A 131 3.21 10.63 12.26
N LYS A 132 2.72 10.36 11.05
CA LYS A 132 1.35 10.71 10.64
C LYS A 132 0.29 9.95 11.43
N ILE A 133 0.53 8.67 11.73
CA ILE A 133 -0.42 7.80 12.44
C ILE A 133 -0.40 8.06 13.95
N ASN A 134 0.74 8.43 14.53
CA ASN A 134 0.88 8.66 15.97
C ASN A 134 0.38 10.04 16.45
N VAL A 135 -0.09 10.93 15.58
CA VAL A 135 -0.51 12.31 15.93
C VAL A 135 -2.00 12.35 16.34
N HIS A 136 -2.51 11.29 16.96
CA HIS A 136 -3.88 11.22 17.47
C HIS A 136 -3.95 11.47 18.97
#